data_AF-A0A947CR15-F1
#
_entry.id   AF-A0A947CR15-F1
#
_cell.length_a   1.000
_cell.length_b   1.000
_cell.length_c   1.000
_cell.angle_alpha   90.00
_cell.angle_beta   90.00
_cell.angle_gamma   90.00
#
_symmetry.space_group_name_H-M   'P 1'
#
loop_
_entity.id
_entity.type
_entity.pdbx_description
1 polymer ?
#
loop_
_entity_poly.entity_id
_entity_poly.type
_entity_poly.pdbx_seq_one_letter_code
_entity_poly.pdbx_strand_id
1 'polypeptide(L)'
;MSGPPDIEKAYSEYLERFTETAGDHDFGAFVKHEGRLVKKLQLDEFDSLYTEYYDLAKRYFESLDRGDTINDIVVRMLRQKATELFLTSPV
;
A
#
# COMPACT_ATOMS: atom_id res chain seq x y z
N MET A 1 14.22 2.54 10.68
CA MET A 1 13.05 1.65 10.57
C MET A 1 13.58 0.23 10.68
N SER A 2 13.49 -0.40 11.85
CA SER A 2 14.22 -1.64 12.16
C SER A 2 13.23 -2.73 12.58
N GLY A 3 12.91 -3.62 11.64
CA GLY A 3 12.06 -4.80 11.82
C GLY A 3 11.20 -5.05 10.57
N PRO A 4 10.96 -6.32 10.18
CA PRO A 4 9.93 -6.62 9.19
C PRO A 4 8.58 -6.11 9.70
N PRO A 5 7.67 -5.69 8.80
CA PRO A 5 6.37 -5.23 9.24
C PRO A 5 5.61 -6.35 9.97
N ASP A 6 4.91 -5.99 11.06
CA ASP A 6 3.94 -6.88 11.69
C ASP A 6 2.74 -7.01 10.76
N ILE A 7 2.70 -8.10 9.98
CA ILE A 7 1.71 -8.30 8.92
C ILE A 7 0.30 -8.45 9.48
N GLU A 8 0.12 -9.12 10.62
CA GLU A 8 -1.21 -9.30 11.22
C GLU A 8 -1.80 -7.95 11.65
N LYS A 9 -0.99 -7.12 12.32
CA LYS A 9 -1.39 -5.77 12.70
C LYS A 9 -1.64 -4.88 11.48
N ALA A 10 -0.75 -4.91 10.50
CA ALA A 10 -0.92 -4.11 9.28
C ALA A 10 -2.19 -4.51 8.51
N TYR A 11 -2.54 -5.80 8.51
CA TYR A 11 -3.75 -6.31 7.88
C TYR A 11 -5.02 -5.88 8.62
N SER A 12 -5.03 -5.93 9.96
CA SER A 12 -6.17 -5.42 10.73
C SER A 12 -6.42 -3.93 10.46
N GLU A 13 -5.35 -3.12 10.46
CA GLU A 13 -5.45 -1.70 10.15
C GLU A 13 -5.90 -1.46 8.69
N TYR A 14 -5.51 -2.33 7.75
CA TYR A 14 -6.01 -2.27 6.38
C TYR A 14 -7.51 -2.52 6.30
N LEU A 15 -8.02 -3.54 7.00
CA LEU A 15 -9.46 -3.84 7.02
C LEU A 15 -10.26 -2.68 7.62
N GLU A 16 -9.73 -2.03 8.65
CA GLU A 16 -10.31 -0.82 9.24
C GLU A 16 -10.38 0.30 8.19
N ARG A 17 -9.25 0.67 7.57
CA ARG A 17 -9.21 1.72 6.54
C ARG A 17 -10.13 1.44 5.35
N PHE A 18 -10.15 0.19 4.89
CA PHE A 18 -11.03 -0.25 3.82
C PHE A 18 -12.50 -0.05 4.23
N THR A 19 -12.88 -0.53 5.42
CA THR A 19 -14.27 -0.47 5.90
C THR A 19 -14.72 0.96 6.15
N GLU A 20 -13.87 1.81 6.71
CA GLU A 20 -14.16 3.24 6.93
C GLU A 20 -14.38 4.00 5.60
N THR A 21 -13.63 3.62 4.56
CA THR A 21 -13.66 4.35 3.28
C THR A 21 -14.72 3.81 2.32
N ALA A 22 -14.86 2.49 2.24
CA ALA A 22 -15.67 1.81 1.24
C ALA A 22 -16.91 1.10 1.82
N GLY A 23 -16.97 0.92 3.14
CA GLY A 23 -18.02 0.14 3.80
C GLY A 23 -17.73 -1.36 3.82
N ASP A 24 -18.73 -2.15 4.23
CA ASP A 24 -18.60 -3.60 4.31
C ASP A 24 -18.84 -4.26 2.94
N HIS A 25 -17.92 -5.12 2.56
CA HIS A 25 -17.87 -5.80 1.27
C HIS A 25 -17.19 -7.15 1.43
N ASP A 26 -17.58 -8.12 0.60
CA ASP A 26 -16.92 -9.42 0.56
C ASP A 26 -15.47 -9.30 0.07
N PHE A 27 -14.61 -10.23 0.51
CA PHE A 27 -13.27 -10.36 -0.05
C PHE A 27 -13.34 -10.61 -1.56
N GLY A 28 -12.50 -9.90 -2.30
CA GLY A 28 -12.49 -9.91 -3.76
C GLY A 28 -13.49 -8.97 -4.44
N ALA A 29 -14.37 -8.30 -3.69
CA ALA A 29 -15.16 -7.22 -4.23
C ALA A 29 -14.29 -6.03 -4.68
N PHE A 30 -14.70 -5.36 -5.75
CA PHE A 30 -14.06 -4.15 -6.24
C PHE A 30 -14.84 -2.92 -5.83
N VAL A 31 -14.14 -1.92 -5.31
CA VAL A 31 -14.69 -0.61 -4.90
C VAL A 31 -13.98 0.51 -5.63
N LYS A 32 -14.66 1.65 -5.80
CA LYS A 32 -14.05 2.84 -6.39
C LYS A 32 -13.34 3.67 -5.32
N HIS A 33 -12.02 3.79 -5.41
CA HIS A 33 -11.20 4.59 -4.50
C HIS A 33 -10.18 5.41 -5.30
N GLU A 34 -10.10 6.72 -5.03
CA GLU A 34 -9.21 7.67 -5.75
C GLU A 34 -9.28 7.56 -7.29
N GLY A 35 -10.48 7.35 -7.84
CA GLY A 35 -10.69 7.21 -9.29
C GLY A 35 -10.26 5.86 -9.88
N ARG A 36 -9.90 4.88 -9.05
CA ARG A 36 -9.48 3.52 -9.44
C ARG A 36 -10.41 2.47 -8.86
N LEU A 37 -10.40 1.28 -9.48
CA LEU A 37 -11.03 0.10 -8.93
C LEU A 37 -10.01 -0.63 -8.05
N VAL A 38 -10.31 -0.77 -6.76
CA VAL A 38 -9.46 -1.43 -5.77
C VAL A 38 -10.20 -2.65 -5.24
N LYS A 39 -9.50 -3.79 -5.17
CA LYS A 39 -10.02 -5.06 -4.67
C LYS A 39 -9.88 -5.12 -3.14
N LYS A 40 -10.89 -5.61 -2.42
CA LYS A 40 -10.73 -6.02 -1.01
C LYS A 40 -9.87 -7.28 -0.94
N LEU A 41 -8.71 -7.19 -0.30
CA LEU A 41 -7.69 -8.23 -0.30
C LEU A 41 -7.86 -9.24 0.82
N GLN A 42 -7.60 -10.50 0.52
CA GLN A 42 -7.32 -11.51 1.55
C GLN A 42 -5.90 -11.31 2.12
N LEU A 43 -5.60 -11.98 3.24
CA LEU A 43 -4.34 -11.79 3.96
C LEU A 43 -3.09 -12.08 3.11
N ASP A 44 -3.12 -13.14 2.30
CA ASP A 44 -2.02 -13.54 1.41
C ASP A 44 -1.76 -12.51 0.29
N GLU A 45 -2.84 -11.99 -0.30
CA GLU A 45 -2.78 -10.93 -1.31
C GLU A 45 -2.27 -9.63 -0.69
N PHE A 46 -2.73 -9.31 0.52
CA PHE A 46 -2.30 -8.15 1.28
C PHE A 46 -0.82 -8.22 1.64
N ASP A 47 -0.35 -9.34 2.22
CA ASP A 47 1.04 -9.54 2.63
C ASP A 47 1.99 -9.29 1.44
N SER A 48 1.69 -9.91 0.30
CA SER A 48 2.46 -9.73 -0.94
C SER A 48 2.51 -8.26 -1.36
N LEU A 49 1.35 -7.59 -1.45
CA LEU A 49 1.26 -6.19 -1.86
C LEU A 49 1.95 -5.24 -0.88
N TYR A 50 1.77 -5.46 0.42
CA TYR A 50 2.29 -4.63 1.50
C TYR A 50 3.81 -4.76 1.63
N THR A 51 4.34 -5.98 1.50
CA THR A 51 5.78 -6.23 1.44
C THR A 51 6.42 -5.49 0.25
N GLU A 52 5.82 -5.59 -0.94
CA GLU A 52 6.30 -4.86 -2.11
C GLU A 52 6.25 -3.34 -1.94
N TYR A 53 5.17 -2.82 -1.34
CA TYR A 53 5.03 -1.39 -1.03
C TYR A 53 6.12 -0.92 -0.06
N TYR A 54 6.33 -1.68 1.02
CA TYR A 54 7.32 -1.36 2.05
C TYR A 54 8.74 -1.35 1.48
N ASP A 55 9.10 -2.37 0.71
CA ASP A 55 10.41 -2.46 0.06
C ASP A 55 10.63 -1.32 -0.94
N LEU A 56 9.61 -0.97 -1.71
CA LEU A 56 9.68 0.15 -2.65
C LEU A 56 9.84 1.49 -1.91
N ALA A 57 9.10 1.68 -0.81
CA ALA A 57 9.17 2.89 -0.01
C ALA A 57 10.55 3.03 0.65
N LYS A 58 11.08 1.95 1.20
CA LYS A 58 12.43 1.90 1.75
C LYS A 58 13.48 2.31 0.71
N ARG A 59 13.46 1.70 -0.48
CA ARG A 59 14.39 2.04 -1.58
C ARG A 59 14.23 3.49 -2.03
N TYR A 60 13.00 4.00 -2.07
CA TYR A 60 12.73 5.39 -2.41
C TYR A 60 13.38 6.36 -1.41
N PHE A 61 13.19 6.14 -0.11
CA PHE A 61 13.80 6.98 0.93
C PHE A 61 15.33 6.85 0.95
N GLU A 62 15.88 5.66 0.77
CA GLU A 62 17.33 5.47 0.67
C GLU A 62 17.93 6.21 -0.54
N SER A 63 17.23 6.25 -1.68
CA SER A 63 17.66 7.02 -2.86
C SER A 63 17.54 8.53 -2.63
N LEU A 64 16.48 9.00 -1.94
CA LEU A 64 16.36 10.40 -1.54
C LEU A 64 17.51 10.83 -0.63
N ASP A 65 17.84 10.03 0.38
CA ASP A 65 18.89 10.33 1.36
C ASP A 65 20.27 10.40 0.69
N ARG A 66 20.51 9.60 -0.36
CA ARG A 66 21.74 9.66 -1.17
C ARG A 66 21.78 10.83 -2.17
N GLY A 67 20.64 11.49 -2.42
CA GLY A 67 20.51 12.52 -3.45
C GLY A 67 20.46 11.95 -4.89
N ASP A 68 20.08 10.69 -5.04
CA ASP A 68 19.94 10.04 -6.34
C ASP A 68 18.75 10.60 -7.11
N THR A 69 18.83 10.61 -8.45
CA THR A 69 17.65 10.88 -9.28
C THR A 69 16.68 9.71 -9.22
N ILE A 70 15.45 9.97 -8.80
CA ILE A 70 14.40 8.97 -8.71
C ILE A 70 13.58 8.97 -9.99
N ASN A 71 13.40 7.78 -10.57
CA ASN A 71 12.57 7.60 -11.74
C ASN A 71 11.08 7.76 -11.37
N ASP A 72 10.33 8.54 -12.15
CA ASP A 72 8.89 8.75 -11.99
C ASP A 72 8.08 7.45 -11.90
N ILE A 73 8.55 6.37 -12.52
CA ILE A 73 7.91 5.06 -12.46
C ILE A 73 7.86 4.56 -11.00
N VAL A 74 8.91 4.78 -10.20
CA VAL A 74 8.95 4.40 -8.78
C VAL A 74 7.89 5.15 -7.99
N VAL A 75 7.79 6.47 -8.21
CA VAL A 75 6.78 7.34 -7.57
C VAL A 75 5.37 6.90 -7.95
N ARG A 76 5.12 6.58 -9.21
CA ARG A 76 3.82 6.09 -9.69
C ARG A 76 3.43 4.75 -9.06
N MET A 77 4.39 3.82 -8.97
CA MET A 77 4.16 2.52 -8.32
C MET A 77 3.88 2.67 -6.83
N LEU A 78 4.61 3.54 -6.13
CA LEU A 78 4.35 3.84 -4.71
C LEU A 78 2.93 4.36 -4.49
N ARG A 79 2.53 5.38 -5.27
CA ARG A 79 1.17 5.94 -5.21
C ARG A 79 0.12 4.88 -5.49
N GLN A 80 0.35 4.04 -6.50
CA GLN A 80 -0.60 2.98 -6.83
C GLN A 80 -0.78 1.98 -5.70
N LYS A 81 0.32 1.45 -5.16
CA LYS A 81 0.24 0.48 -4.06
C LYS A 81 -0.35 1.10 -2.80
N ALA A 82 -0.03 2.38 -2.51
CA ALA A 82 -0.65 3.11 -1.42
C ALA A 82 -2.18 3.19 -1.59
N THR A 83 -2.68 3.56 -2.77
CA THR A 83 -4.12 3.57 -3.08
C THR A 83 -4.75 2.19 -2.88
N GLU A 84 -4.11 1.11 -3.35
CA GLU A 84 -4.63 -0.26 -3.19
C GLU A 84 -4.69 -0.71 -1.72
N LEU A 85 -3.79 -0.18 -0.87
CA LEU A 85 -3.71 -0.44 0.56
C LEU A 85 -4.50 0.56 1.43
N PHE A 86 -5.22 1.50 0.79
CA PHE A 86 -5.90 2.62 1.45
C PHE A 86 -4.96 3.40 2.37
N LEU A 87 -3.72 3.63 1.93
CA LEU A 87 -2.70 4.40 2.63
C LEU A 87 -2.50 5.75 1.94
N THR A 88 -2.05 6.74 2.72
CA THR A 88 -1.51 7.98 2.15
C THR A 88 -0.14 7.71 1.55
N SER A 89 0.04 8.03 0.28
CA SER A 89 1.34 7.98 -0.39
C SER A 89 2.36 8.89 0.31
N PRO A 90 3.61 8.45 0.51
CA PRO A 90 4.67 9.28 1.06
C PRO A 90 5.19 10.34 0.07
N VAL A 91 4.68 10.33 -1.17
CA VAL A 91 5.16 11.11 -2.33
C VAL A 91 4.03 11.69 -3.16
#